data_AF-A0A820R4M7-F1
#
_entry.id   AF-A0A820R4M7-F1
#
_cell.length_a   1.000
_cell.length_b   1.000
_cell.length_c   1.000
_cell.angle_alpha   90.00
_cell.angle_beta   90.00
_cell.angle_gamma   90.00
#
_symmetry.space_group_name_H-M   'P 1'
#
loop_
_entity.id
_entity.type
_entity.pdbx_description
1 polymer ?
#
loop_
_entity_poly.entity_id
_entity_poly.type
_entity_poly.pdbx_seq_one_letter_code
_entity_poly.pdbx_strand_id
1 'polypeptide(L)' 'VGILALIDEESRFPKATDFTLVDKLNANFSNSPLYIRSKSSFSSSSISSSSSSTHQSIPSFSIIHFAGQVQYDARGFL' A
#
# COMPACT_ATOMS: atom_id res chain seq x y z
N VAL A 1 7.32 10.81 9.19
CA VAL A 1 8.21 10.28 8.13
C VAL A 1 7.48 10.37 6.80
N GLY A 2 8.16 10.70 5.70
CA GLY A 2 7.54 10.78 4.36
C GLY A 2 7.54 9.44 3.64
N ILE A 3 6.76 9.32 2.56
CA ILE A 3 6.68 8.09 1.73
C ILE A 3 8.07 7.70 1.18
N LEU A 4 8.80 8.66 0.60
CA LEU A 4 10.14 8.41 0.04
C LEU A 4 11.15 7.93 1.10
N ALA A 5 11.03 8.44 2.32
CA ALA A 5 11.90 8.01 3.42
C ALA A 5 11.59 6.58 3.87
N LEU A 6 10.32 6.17 3.88
CA LEU A 6 9.95 4.78 4.16
C LEU A 6 10.39 3.82 3.06
N ILE A 7 10.37 4.25 1.80
CA ILE A 7 10.91 3.47 0.69
C ILE A 7 12.42 3.26 0.89
N ASP A 8 13.20 4.33 1.13
CA ASP A 8 14.64 4.22 1.39
C ASP A 8 14.97 3.29 2.57
N GLU A 9 14.16 3.33 3.63
CA GLU A 9 14.32 2.44 4.78
C GLU A 9 14.06 0.96 4.43
N GLU A 10 12.96 0.66 3.72
CA GLU A 10 12.63 -0.71 3.32
C GLU A 10 13.58 -1.25 2.25
N SER A 11 14.04 -0.44 1.29
CA SER A 11 15.00 -0.86 0.25
C SER A 11 16.33 -1.32 0.84
N ARG A 12 16.70 -0.85 2.03
CA ARG A 12 17.94 -1.26 2.72
C ARG A 12 17.79 -2.57 3.48
N PHE A 13 16.57 -3.10 3.58
CA PHE A 13 16.31 -4.33 4.33
C PHE A 13 16.31 -5.55 3.39
N PRO A 14 17.21 -6.53 3.60
CA PRO A 14 17.44 -7.62 2.64
C PRO A 14 16.27 -8.60 2.47
N LYS A 15 15.23 -8.50 3.31
CA LYS A 15 14.01 -9.32 3.25
C LYS A 15 12.75 -8.48 3.00
N ALA A 16 12.89 -7.18 2.73
CA ALA A 16 11.74 -6.35 2.43
C ALA A 16 11.17 -6.74 1.06
N THR A 17 9.87 -6.58 0.93
CA THR A 17 9.12 -6.82 -0.30
C THR A 17 8.16 -5.67 -0.52
N ASP A 18 7.67 -5.51 -1.75
CA ASP A 18 6.64 -4.51 -2.07
C ASP A 18 5.43 -4.60 -1.12
N PHE A 19 5.11 -5.80 -0.63
CA PHE A 19 4.06 -6.04 0.37
C PHE A 19 4.40 -5.48 1.75
N THR A 20 5.64 -5.68 2.24
CA THR A 20 6.06 -5.13 3.55
C THR A 20 6.12 -3.61 3.51
N LEU A 21 6.55 -3.04 2.37
CA LEU A 21 6.51 -1.60 2.13
C LEU A 21 5.09 -1.05 2.25
N VAL A 22 4.11 -1.64 1.57
CA VAL A 22 2.71 -1.20 1.61
C VAL A 22 2.11 -1.37 3.01
N ASP A 23 2.43 -2.45 3.72
CA ASP A 23 1.98 -2.63 5.11
C ASP A 23 2.52 -1.52 6.01
N LYS A 24 3.81 -1.20 5.88
CA LYS A 24 4.46 -0.13 6.63
C LYS A 24 3.91 1.25 6.29
N LEU A 25 3.62 1.52 5.00
CA LEU A 25 2.92 2.74 4.58
C LEU A 25 1.53 2.83 5.22
N ASN A 26 0.77 1.74 5.21
CA ASN A 26 -0.54 1.67 5.85
C ASN A 26 -0.47 1.93 7.35
N ALA A 27 0.53 1.39 8.04
CA ALA A 27 0.74 1.62 9.48
C ALA A 27 1.09 3.08 9.78
N ASN A 28 2.00 3.68 9.01
CA ASN A 28 2.50 5.04 9.24
C ASN A 28 1.51 6.14 8.84
N PHE A 29 0.73 5.92 7.78
CA PHE A 29 -0.18 6.93 7.22
C PHE A 29 -1.66 6.63 7.49
N SER A 30 -1.98 5.65 8.35
CA SER A 30 -3.36 5.30 8.73
C SER A 30 -4.19 6.50 9.22
N ASN A 31 -3.55 7.46 9.90
CA ASN A 31 -4.20 8.67 10.42
C ASN A 31 -4.09 9.89 9.50
N SER A 32 -3.46 9.76 8.32
CA SER A 32 -3.29 10.86 7.39
C SER A 32 -4.54 11.01 6.51
N PRO A 33 -5.17 12.21 6.45
CA PRO A 33 -6.32 12.44 5.60
C PRO A 33 -5.99 12.38 4.10
N LEU A 34 -4.71 12.43 3.74
CA LEU A 34 -4.23 12.38 2.36
C LEU A 34 -3.86 10.97 1.90
N TYR A 35 -3.99 9.96 2.76
CA TYR A 35 -3.61 8.58 2.47
C TYR A 35 -4.83 7.66 2.57
N ILE A 36 -5.00 6.81 1.57
CA ILE A 36 -6.08 5.84 1.50
C ILE A 36 -5.47 4.44 1.40
N ARG A 37 -5.81 3.60 2.38
CA ARG A 37 -5.41 2.19 2.43
C ARG A 37 -6.10 1.41 1.32
N SER A 38 -5.32 0.71 0.49
CA SER A 38 -5.88 -0.25 -0.47
C SER A 38 -6.37 -1.51 0.26
N LYS A 39 -7.46 -2.11 -0.23
CA LYS A 39 -8.05 -3.37 0.31
C LYS A 39 -7.23 -4.62 -0.05
N SER A 40 -5.94 -4.50 -0.26
CA SER A 40 -5.04 -5.63 -0.56
C SER A 40 -4.48 -6.21 0.74
N SER A 41 -5.38 -6.74 1.58
CA SER A 41 -4.96 -7.41 2.81
C SER A 41 -4.67 -8.88 2.51
N PHE A 42 -3.40 -9.27 2.59
CA PHE A 42 -3.03 -10.65 2.92
C PHE A 42 -3.46 -11.00 4.36
N SER A 43 -3.92 -10.01 5.14
CA SER A 43 -4.55 -10.18 6.44
C SER A 43 -6.04 -10.49 6.28
N SER A 44 -6.33 -11.79 6.30
CA SER A 44 -7.60 -12.44 6.65
C SER A 44 -8.58 -11.55 7.44
N SER A 45 -9.50 -10.84 6.78
CA SER A 45 -10.74 -10.31 7.39
C SER A 45 -11.70 -9.76 6.31
N SER A 46 -12.49 -10.68 5.75
CA SER A 46 -13.93 -10.61 5.53
C SER A 46 -14.60 -9.28 5.09
N ILE A 47 -15.34 -9.39 3.98
CA ILE A 47 -16.59 -8.67 3.64
C ILE A 47 -16.42 -7.28 3.01
N SER A 48 -16.18 -7.25 1.70
CA SER A 48 -16.91 -6.33 0.82
C SER A 48 -17.13 -6.99 -0.54
N SER A 49 -18.32 -7.57 -0.66
CA SER A 49 -19.19 -7.69 -1.83
C SER A 49 -18.58 -7.43 -3.21
N SER A 50 -18.89 -8.38 -4.11
CA SER A 50 -18.88 -8.30 -5.58
C SER A 50 -17.56 -8.51 -6.33
N SER A 51 -17.57 -9.60 -7.11
CA SER A 51 -16.80 -9.83 -8.35
C SER A 51 -15.51 -10.64 -8.25
N SER A 52 -15.68 -11.97 -8.15
CA SER A 52 -14.99 -12.98 -8.96
C SER A 52 -13.65 -12.61 -9.62
N SER A 53 -12.53 -13.08 -9.05
CA SER A 53 -11.39 -13.65 -9.81
C SER A 53 -10.28 -14.03 -8.83
N THR A 54 -9.61 -15.13 -9.12
CA THR A 54 -8.31 -15.55 -8.59
C THR A 54 -7.23 -14.52 -8.98
N HIS A 55 -7.40 -13.28 -8.54
CA HIS A 55 -6.50 -12.17 -8.86
C HIS A 55 -5.53 -12.01 -7.69
N GLN A 56 -4.26 -12.34 -7.94
CA GLN A 56 -3.15 -12.06 -7.05
C GLN A 56 -3.29 -10.62 -6.51
N SER A 57 -3.34 -10.48 -5.19
CA SER A 57 -3.41 -9.18 -4.51
C SER A 57 -2.20 -8.34 -4.89
N ILE A 58 -2.40 -7.28 -5.67
CA ILE A 58 -1.33 -6.36 -6.07
C ILE A 58 -1.05 -5.40 -4.91
N PRO A 59 0.19 -5.27 -4.43
CA PRO A 59 0.54 -4.31 -3.39
C PRO A 59 0.27 -2.90 -3.94
N SER A 60 -0.67 -2.18 -3.34
CA SER A 60 -1.07 -0.85 -3.83
C SER A 60 -1.46 0.08 -2.68
N PHE A 61 -1.35 1.38 -2.91
CA PHE A 61 -1.80 2.43 -1.97
C PHE A 61 -2.36 3.61 -2.75
N SER A 62 -3.11 4.50 -2.10
CA SER A 62 -3.69 5.67 -2.74
C SER A 62 -3.35 6.94 -2.00
N ILE A 63 -3.09 8.02 -2.74
CA ILE A 63 -2.79 9.34 -2.19
C ILE A 63 -3.76 10.35 -2.78
N ILE A 64 -4.25 11.26 -1.94
CA ILE A 64 -5.03 12.42 -2.37
C ILE A 64 -4.06 13.55 -2.69
N HIS A 65 -3.93 13.85 -3.99
CA HIS A 65 -3.17 15.00 -4.48
C HIS A 65 -4.11 16.20 -4.69
N PHE A 66 -3.53 17.37 -4.96
CA PHE A 66 -4.29 18.56 -5.34
C PHE A 66 -5.26 18.31 -6.51
N ALA A 67 -4.84 17.51 -7.50
CA ALA A 67 -5.64 17.17 -8.69
C ALA A 67 -6.54 15.94 -8.51
N GLY A 68 -6.68 15.42 -7.29
CA GLY A 68 -7.52 14.26 -6.98
C GLY A 68 -6.74 13.04 -6.48
N GLN A 69 -7.46 11.94 -6.28
CA GLN A 69 -6.91 10.68 -5.80
C GLN A 69 -6.16 9.94 -6.91
N VAL A 70 -4.95 9.47 -6.59
CA VAL A 70 -4.14 8.59 -7.45
C VAL A 70 -3.85 7.29 -6.72
N GLN A 71 -4.10 6.16 -7.37
CA GLN A 71 -3.71 4.84 -6.90
C GLN A 71 -2.35 4.46 -7.49
N TYR A 72 -1.43 4.07 -6.62
CA TYR A 72 -0.09 3.61 -6.96
C TYR A 72 -0.01 2.09 -6.82
N ASP A 73 0.55 1.47 -7.85
CA ASP A 73 1.01 0.09 -7.82
C ASP A 73 2.43 0.06 -7.26
N ALA A 74 2.63 -0.66 -6.17
CA ALA A 74 3.92 -0.73 -5.48
C ALA A 74 4.82 -1.85 -6.02
N ARG A 75 4.42 -2.61 -7.04
CA ARG A 75 5.27 -3.66 -7.62
C ARG A 75 6.57 -3.08 -8.17
N GLY A 76 7.71 -3.63 -7.74
CA GLY A 76 9.03 -3.20 -8.18
C GLY A 76 9.47 -1.84 -7.62
N PHE A 77 8.91 -1.43 -6.47
CA PHE A 77 9.39 -0.26 -5.74
C PHE A 77 10.68 -0.54 -4.97
N LEU A 78 10.91 -1.81 -4.58
CA LEU A 78 12.11 -2.27 -3.88
C LEU A 78 13.06 -3.07 -4.79
#